data_AF-A0A5B9C5K4-F1
#
_entry.id   AF-A0A5B9C5K4-F1
#
_cell.length_a   1.000
_cell.length_b   1.000
_cell.length_c   1.000
_cell.angle_alpha   90.00
_cell.angle_beta   90.00
_cell.angle_gamma   90.00
#
_symmetry.space_group_name_H-M   'P 1'
#
loop_
_entity.id
_entity.type
_entity.pdbx_description
1 polymer ?
#
loop_
_entity_poly.entity_id
_entity_poly.type
_entity_poly.pdbx_seq_one_letter_code
_entity_poly.pdbx_strand_id
1 'polypeptide(L)'
;LSDKLYVMCLASKNNKKVTFTCTEKELVGEVPEGRYGHTVNVVHSQSKSMIVIIGGRSYIALGQRTTENWNSVVDCMPHIFLVDPEFGCCTSYALPEFQNGFSFHLSLVQNDVIYIIGGHSLENNIRPPNFYKIKIDLPLGSPAVSCVILSGGISVSSAIMTQTREKEFVVVGGYHSDNQKRMICNTISLDDNKIEIVETEAPEWTPDIKHCKIWFGSDMGNGSILFGIPGDNRQLASDANYFYILKCPVENDQ
;
A
#
# COMPACT_ATOMS: atom_id res chain seq x y z
N LEU A 1 -9.08 10.37 -12.25
CA LEU A 1 -8.75 9.92 -10.89
C LEU A 1 -9.73 10.59 -9.94
N SER A 2 -10.12 9.91 -8.85
CA SER A 2 -11.01 10.49 -7.83
C SER A 2 -10.19 11.03 -6.67
N ASP A 3 -10.61 12.15 -6.11
CA ASP A 3 -10.14 12.75 -4.85
C ASP A 3 -11.14 12.50 -3.68
N LYS A 4 -12.20 11.75 -3.93
CA LYS A 4 -13.25 11.46 -2.95
C LYS A 4 -12.85 10.34 -2.00
N LEU A 5 -13.19 10.52 -0.73
CA LEU A 5 -13.05 9.50 0.30
C LEU A 5 -14.39 8.79 0.50
N TYR A 6 -14.38 7.46 0.41
CA TYR A 6 -15.56 6.63 0.66
C TYR A 6 -15.35 5.78 1.91
N VAL A 7 -16.32 5.82 2.82
CA VAL A 7 -16.35 4.96 4.01
C VAL A 7 -17.30 3.80 3.74
N MET A 8 -16.76 2.59 3.74
CA MET A 8 -17.50 1.35 3.56
C MET A 8 -17.76 0.70 4.92
N CYS A 9 -19.02 0.49 5.27
CA CYS A 9 -19.42 -0.14 6.53
C CYS A 9 -20.33 -1.35 6.30
N LEU A 10 -20.22 -2.35 7.18
CA LEU A 10 -21.16 -3.46 7.23
C LEU A 10 -22.48 -2.97 7.84
N ALA A 11 -23.55 -2.90 7.04
CA ALA A 11 -24.85 -2.42 7.48
C ALA A 11 -25.69 -3.53 8.12
N SER A 12 -25.71 -4.70 7.49
CA SER A 12 -26.41 -5.87 8.02
C SER A 12 -25.85 -7.17 7.44
N LYS A 13 -26.04 -8.26 8.19
CA LYS A 13 -25.70 -9.62 7.78
C LYS A 13 -26.85 -10.55 8.12
N ASN A 14 -27.58 -10.98 7.09
CA ASN A 14 -28.68 -11.93 7.22
C ASN A 14 -28.29 -13.24 6.53
N ASN A 15 -28.01 -14.27 7.33
CA ASN A 15 -27.39 -15.52 6.85
C ASN A 15 -26.08 -15.24 6.09
N LYS A 16 -26.03 -15.62 4.80
CA LYS A 16 -24.89 -15.38 3.88
C LYS A 16 -25.05 -14.09 3.06
N LYS A 17 -26.18 -13.38 3.16
CA LYS A 17 -26.38 -12.10 2.47
C LYS A 17 -25.83 -10.97 3.32
N VAL A 18 -24.86 -10.26 2.77
CA VAL A 18 -24.20 -9.12 3.39
C VAL A 18 -24.67 -7.85 2.68
N THR A 19 -25.04 -6.83 3.45
CA THR A 19 -25.35 -5.49 2.92
C THR A 19 -24.31 -4.53 3.45
N PHE A 20 -23.70 -3.76 2.54
CA PHE A 20 -22.77 -2.69 2.86
C PHE A 20 -23.42 -1.32 2.65
N THR A 21 -23.00 -0.35 3.43
CA THR A 21 -23.26 1.07 3.18
C THR A 21 -21.96 1.71 2.71
N CYS A 22 -22.03 2.48 1.62
CA CYS A 22 -20.96 3.32 1.13
C CYS A 22 -21.37 4.77 1.32
N THR A 23 -20.59 5.53 2.10
CA THR A 23 -20.85 6.94 2.35
C THR A 23 -19.67 7.76 1.82
N GLU A 24 -19.93 8.73 0.95
CA GLU A 24 -18.92 9.72 0.57
C GLU A 24 -18.68 10.65 1.77
N LYS A 25 -17.42 10.73 2.21
CA LYS A 25 -16.97 11.68 3.21
C LYS A 25 -16.52 12.95 2.50
N GLU A 26 -17.18 14.06 2.78
CA GLU A 26 -16.75 15.37 2.31
C GLU A 26 -15.38 15.71 2.94
N LEU A 27 -14.45 16.17 2.10
CA LEU A 27 -13.11 16.58 2.51
C LEU A 27 -12.98 18.10 2.33
N VAL A 28 -12.35 18.76 3.30
CA VAL A 28 -12.15 20.21 3.32
C VAL A 28 -10.73 20.56 3.75
N GLY A 29 -10.26 21.77 3.44
CA GLY A 29 -8.89 22.20 3.75
C GLY A 29 -7.89 21.82 2.66
N GLU A 30 -6.74 21.27 3.04
CA GLU A 30 -5.67 20.89 2.11
C GLU A 30 -5.93 19.51 1.49
N VAL A 31 -7.00 19.39 0.72
CA VAL A 31 -7.45 18.12 0.13
C VAL A 31 -6.41 17.59 -0.86
N PRO A 32 -5.97 16.32 -0.75
CA PRO A 32 -5.05 15.74 -1.72
C PRO A 32 -5.69 15.64 -3.10
N GLU A 33 -4.93 15.97 -4.15
CA GLU A 33 -5.39 15.76 -5.52
C GLU A 33 -5.72 14.29 -5.82
N GLY A 34 -6.59 14.07 -6.82
CA GLY A 34 -7.00 12.75 -7.26
C GLY A 34 -5.81 11.91 -7.72
N ARG A 35 -5.57 10.79 -7.03
CA ARG A 35 -4.34 9.98 -7.15
C ARG A 35 -4.61 8.48 -7.04
N TYR A 36 -3.65 7.67 -7.46
CA TYR A 36 -3.68 6.20 -7.34
C TYR A 36 -2.31 5.63 -6.97
N GLY A 37 -2.24 4.38 -6.51
CA GLY A 37 -0.99 3.78 -6.03
C GLY A 37 -0.44 4.42 -4.76
N HIS A 38 -1.29 5.12 -4.00
CA HIS A 38 -1.00 5.65 -2.67
C HIS A 38 -1.48 4.66 -1.60
N THR A 39 -1.11 4.88 -0.34
CA THR A 39 -1.66 4.14 0.79
C THR A 39 -2.55 5.05 1.65
N VAL A 40 -3.60 4.46 2.21
CA VAL A 40 -4.51 5.09 3.18
C VAL A 40 -4.54 4.22 4.42
N ASN A 41 -4.25 4.82 5.57
CA ASN A 41 -4.15 4.13 6.85
C ASN A 41 -4.96 4.87 7.92
N VAL A 42 -5.26 4.19 9.03
CA VAL A 42 -5.81 4.84 10.23
C VAL A 42 -4.84 4.61 11.38
N VAL A 43 -4.34 5.68 11.97
CA VAL A 43 -3.50 5.65 13.17
C VAL A 43 -4.32 5.98 14.41
N HIS A 44 -3.89 5.45 15.54
CA HIS A 44 -4.49 5.69 16.85
C HIS A 44 -3.43 6.25 17.79
N SER A 45 -3.61 7.48 18.23
CA SER A 45 -2.73 8.14 19.19
C SER A 45 -3.58 8.63 20.35
N GLN A 46 -3.26 8.15 21.55
CA GLN A 46 -4.07 8.37 22.77
C GLN A 46 -5.51 7.84 22.56
N SER A 47 -6.52 8.71 22.63
CA SER A 47 -7.93 8.38 22.39
C SER A 47 -8.47 8.89 21.04
N LYS A 48 -7.57 9.31 20.14
CA LYS A 48 -7.92 9.89 18.84
C LYS A 48 -7.47 9.00 17.69
N SER A 49 -8.27 9.00 16.62
CA SER A 49 -7.94 8.35 15.36
C SER A 49 -7.71 9.40 14.27
N MET A 50 -6.80 9.12 13.34
CA MET A 50 -6.54 9.99 12.20
C MET A 50 -6.36 9.15 10.95
N ILE A 51 -6.98 9.55 9.84
CA ILE A 51 -6.74 8.94 8.54
C ILE A 51 -5.47 9.56 7.95
N VAL A 52 -4.60 8.74 7.35
CA VAL A 52 -3.30 9.16 6.85
C VAL A 52 -3.13 8.69 5.42
N ILE A 53 -2.88 9.63 4.50
CA ILE A 53 -2.71 9.37 3.06
C ILE A 53 -1.29 9.71 2.64
N ILE A 54 -0.60 8.76 1.99
CA ILE A 54 0.82 8.89 1.65
C ILE A 54 1.10 8.41 0.22
N GLY A 55 1.83 9.23 -0.54
CA GLY A 55 2.37 8.90 -1.85
C GLY A 55 1.33 8.88 -2.99
N GLY A 56 1.65 8.10 -4.02
CA GLY A 56 0.81 7.86 -5.19
C GLY A 56 1.24 8.63 -6.44
N ARG A 57 0.44 8.46 -7.49
CA ARG A 57 0.55 9.13 -8.78
C ARG A 57 -0.70 9.87 -9.14
N SER A 58 -0.53 10.98 -9.83
CA SER A 58 -1.60 11.77 -10.44
C SER A 58 -1.32 11.96 -11.92
N TYR A 59 -2.33 12.43 -12.66
CA TYR A 59 -2.07 12.93 -14.01
C TYR A 59 -1.23 14.20 -13.92
N ILE A 60 -0.49 14.50 -14.99
CA ILE A 60 0.15 15.82 -15.14
C ILE A 60 -0.88 16.93 -14.90
N ALA A 61 -0.48 17.97 -14.17
CA ALA A 61 -1.32 19.11 -13.83
C ALA A 61 -1.97 19.71 -15.08
N LEU A 62 -3.22 20.20 -14.94
CA LEU A 62 -4.02 20.68 -16.07
C LEU A 62 -3.29 21.73 -16.94
N GLY A 63 -2.50 22.62 -16.35
CA GLY A 63 -1.73 23.64 -17.07
C GLY A 63 -0.57 23.10 -17.93
N GLN A 64 -0.18 21.83 -17.77
CA GLN A 64 0.89 21.17 -18.51
C GLN A 64 0.37 20.02 -19.38
N ARG A 65 -0.94 19.75 -19.35
CA ARG A 65 -1.56 18.63 -20.07
C ARG A 65 -1.96 19.04 -21.48
N THR A 66 -1.56 18.22 -22.45
CA THR A 66 -1.89 18.29 -23.87
C THR A 66 -2.59 17.01 -24.29
N THR A 67 -3.11 16.97 -25.51
CA THR A 67 -3.66 15.73 -26.09
C THR A 67 -2.60 14.65 -26.28
N GLU A 68 -1.34 15.03 -26.47
CA GLU A 68 -0.22 14.10 -26.68
C GLU A 68 0.24 13.43 -25.38
N ASN A 69 0.22 14.16 -24.26
CA ASN A 69 0.58 13.63 -22.94
C ASN A 69 -0.66 13.35 -22.07
N TRP A 70 -1.83 13.19 -22.67
CA TRP A 70 -3.10 13.16 -21.95
C TRP A 70 -3.12 12.10 -20.86
N ASN A 71 -2.54 10.92 -21.08
CA ASN A 71 -2.53 9.84 -20.09
C ASN A 71 -1.23 9.78 -19.27
N SER A 72 -0.33 10.74 -19.43
CA SER A 72 0.93 10.77 -18.68
C SER A 72 0.68 11.10 -17.21
N VAL A 73 1.44 10.43 -16.35
CA VAL A 73 1.34 10.53 -14.90
C VAL A 73 2.68 10.96 -14.31
N VAL A 74 2.62 11.55 -13.13
CA VAL A 74 3.78 11.91 -12.30
C VAL A 74 3.56 11.35 -10.90
N ASP A 75 4.63 11.09 -10.15
CA ASP A 75 4.45 10.86 -8.72
C ASP A 75 3.98 12.15 -8.05
N CYS A 76 3.06 12.02 -7.10
CA CYS A 76 2.56 13.16 -6.35
C CYS A 76 3.67 13.75 -5.48
N MET A 77 3.54 15.03 -5.13
CA MET A 77 4.40 15.67 -4.12
C MET A 77 4.43 14.82 -2.86
N PRO A 78 5.61 14.59 -2.26
CA PRO A 78 5.77 13.64 -1.17
C PRO A 78 5.36 14.26 0.17
N HIS A 79 4.09 14.64 0.27
CA HIS A 79 3.45 15.10 1.50
C HIS A 79 2.68 13.96 2.14
N ILE A 80 2.55 14.05 3.47
CA ILE A 80 1.61 13.25 4.25
C ILE A 80 0.36 14.08 4.49
N PHE A 81 -0.81 13.52 4.18
CA PHE A 81 -2.08 14.16 4.47
C PHE A 81 -2.71 13.50 5.69
N LEU A 82 -3.01 14.28 6.71
CA LEU A 82 -3.83 13.89 7.85
C LEU A 82 -5.26 14.31 7.57
N VAL A 83 -6.21 13.39 7.74
CA VAL A 83 -7.63 13.63 7.52
C VAL A 83 -8.41 13.25 8.77
N ASP A 84 -9.07 14.24 9.36
CA ASP A 84 -9.93 14.03 10.52
C ASP A 84 -11.15 13.17 10.10
N PRO A 85 -11.38 12.00 10.72
CA PRO A 85 -12.47 11.11 10.30
C PRO A 85 -13.87 11.66 10.62
N GLU A 86 -14.02 12.56 11.60
CA GLU A 86 -15.29 13.14 12.04
C GLU A 86 -15.69 14.34 11.18
N PHE A 87 -14.74 15.22 10.85
CA PHE A 87 -15.02 16.47 10.14
C PHE A 87 -14.53 16.48 8.69
N GLY A 88 -13.66 15.56 8.28
CA GLY A 88 -13.08 15.53 6.94
C GLY A 88 -12.02 16.61 6.70
N CYS A 89 -11.53 17.26 7.75
CA CYS A 89 -10.51 18.29 7.66
C CYS A 89 -9.16 17.68 7.26
N CYS A 90 -8.62 18.11 6.12
CA CYS A 90 -7.33 17.72 5.60
C CYS A 90 -6.24 18.73 5.97
N THR A 91 -5.09 18.24 6.43
CA THR A 91 -3.87 19.03 6.65
C THR A 91 -2.68 18.26 6.09
N SER A 92 -1.82 18.94 5.33
CA SER A 92 -0.64 18.35 4.71
C SER A 92 0.64 18.67 5.49
N TYR A 93 1.57 17.72 5.48
CA TYR A 93 2.87 17.82 6.15
C TYR A 93 3.96 17.43 5.16
N ALA A 94 4.91 18.34 4.95
CA ALA A 94 6.14 18.05 4.22
C ALA A 94 7.20 17.54 5.20
N LEU A 95 7.84 16.42 4.86
CA LEU A 95 8.89 15.82 5.69
C LEU A 95 10.24 15.87 4.97
N PRO A 96 11.32 16.29 5.64
CA PRO A 96 12.63 16.41 5.01
C PRO A 96 13.22 15.06 4.58
N GLU A 97 12.80 13.95 5.20
CA GLU A 97 13.22 12.59 4.84
C GLU A 97 12.68 12.15 3.47
N PHE A 98 11.59 12.77 3.01
CA PHE A 98 10.97 12.44 1.73
C PHE A 98 11.54 13.33 0.62
N GLN A 99 12.59 12.82 -0.05
CA GLN A 99 13.25 13.58 -1.11
C GLN A 99 12.50 13.57 -2.44
N ASN A 100 11.84 12.46 -2.77
CA ASN A 100 11.15 12.26 -4.05
C ASN A 100 9.75 11.69 -3.83
N GLY A 101 8.86 11.89 -4.81
CA GLY A 101 7.59 11.18 -4.89
C GLY A 101 7.79 9.67 -5.06
N PHE A 102 6.87 8.88 -4.50
CA PHE A 102 6.86 7.43 -4.64
C PHE A 102 5.43 6.88 -4.60
N SER A 103 5.26 5.71 -5.22
CA SER A 103 3.97 5.02 -5.34
C SER A 103 4.13 3.50 -5.25
N PHE A 104 3.03 2.79 -5.04
CA PHE A 104 2.99 1.32 -4.94
C PHE A 104 3.91 0.74 -3.85
N HIS A 105 4.10 1.49 -2.77
CA HIS A 105 4.80 1.07 -1.57
C HIS A 105 3.88 0.26 -0.66
N LEU A 106 4.49 -0.53 0.24
CA LEU A 106 3.79 -1.16 1.34
C LEU A 106 3.62 -0.16 2.49
N SER A 107 2.55 -0.34 3.26
CA SER A 107 2.28 0.43 4.46
C SER A 107 1.79 -0.47 5.57
N LEU A 108 2.38 -0.34 6.76
CA LEU A 108 2.04 -1.12 7.94
C LEU A 108 1.80 -0.17 9.12
N VAL A 109 0.71 -0.35 9.84
CA VAL A 109 0.35 0.50 10.99
C VAL A 109 0.56 -0.25 12.30
N GLN A 110 1.17 0.41 13.27
CA GLN A 110 1.25 -0.01 14.66
C GLN A 110 0.88 1.17 15.54
N ASN A 111 -0.37 1.23 16.02
CA ASN A 111 -0.91 2.34 16.82
C ASN A 111 -0.77 3.70 16.12
N ASP A 112 0.12 4.56 16.61
CA ASP A 112 0.43 5.91 16.17
C ASP A 112 1.59 5.96 15.15
N VAL A 113 2.12 4.79 14.78
CA VAL A 113 3.26 4.64 13.87
C VAL A 113 2.82 4.00 12.54
N ILE A 114 3.33 4.54 11.43
CA ILE A 114 3.24 3.95 10.10
C ILE A 114 4.64 3.61 9.60
N TYR A 115 4.83 2.38 9.16
CA TYR A 115 6.00 1.95 8.43
C TYR A 115 5.72 1.95 6.93
N ILE A 116 6.56 2.65 6.16
CA ILE A 116 6.53 2.64 4.69
C ILE A 116 7.71 1.84 4.19
N ILE A 117 7.45 0.87 3.31
CA ILE A 117 8.47 -0.06 2.81
C ILE A 117 8.43 -0.12 1.28
N GLY A 118 9.59 0.09 0.66
CA GLY A 118 9.76 0.06 -0.80
C GLY A 118 9.02 1.18 -1.52
N GLY A 119 8.43 0.83 -2.66
CA GLY A 119 7.79 1.76 -3.59
C GLY A 119 8.58 1.93 -4.89
N HIS A 120 7.96 2.61 -5.83
CA HIS A 120 8.53 2.98 -7.12
C HIS A 120 8.51 4.50 -7.25
N SER A 121 9.66 5.08 -7.58
CA SER A 121 9.79 6.48 -7.96
C SER A 121 9.89 6.55 -9.49
N LEU A 122 8.90 7.18 -10.11
CA LEU A 122 8.73 7.35 -11.54
C LEU A 122 9.76 8.29 -12.13
N GLU A 123 10.09 9.38 -11.43
CA GLU A 123 11.03 10.41 -11.90
C GLU A 123 12.37 9.80 -12.31
N ASN A 124 12.90 8.92 -11.46
CA ASN A 124 14.18 8.25 -11.69
C ASN A 124 14.02 6.80 -12.17
N ASN A 125 12.78 6.32 -12.32
CA ASN A 125 12.42 4.94 -12.61
C ASN A 125 13.14 3.88 -11.73
N ILE A 126 13.21 4.15 -10.43
CA ILE A 126 13.89 3.27 -9.45
C ILE A 126 12.93 2.76 -8.38
N ARG A 127 13.27 1.61 -7.79
CA ARG A 127 12.59 1.06 -6.62
C ARG A 127 13.53 1.15 -5.42
N PRO A 128 13.65 2.33 -4.78
CA PRO A 128 14.56 2.48 -3.66
C PRO A 128 14.13 1.56 -2.51
N PRO A 129 15.07 1.02 -1.71
CA PRO A 129 14.76 0.24 -0.51
C PRO A 129 14.31 1.17 0.62
N ASN A 130 13.32 2.03 0.35
CA ASN A 130 12.76 2.97 1.30
C ASN A 130 12.27 2.21 2.53
N PHE A 131 12.64 2.71 3.70
CA PHE A 131 12.14 2.18 4.95
C PHE A 131 11.97 3.33 5.93
N TYR A 132 10.75 3.81 6.06
CA TYR A 132 10.43 4.97 6.88
C TYR A 132 9.58 4.55 8.07
N LYS A 133 9.93 5.04 9.26
CA LYS A 133 9.09 4.99 10.46
C LYS A 133 8.52 6.38 10.68
N ILE A 134 7.22 6.52 10.47
CA ILE A 134 6.51 7.80 10.61
C ILE A 134 5.69 7.73 11.88
N LYS A 135 5.89 8.69 12.79
CA LYS A 135 5.14 8.79 14.04
C LYS A 135 4.19 9.98 13.98
N ILE A 136 2.94 9.76 14.37
CA ILE A 136 1.86 10.75 14.35
C ILE A 136 1.29 10.91 15.76
N ASP A 137 1.69 11.98 16.44
CA ASP A 137 1.19 12.33 17.76
C ASP A 137 -0.01 13.28 17.65
N LEU A 138 -1.10 12.97 18.37
CA LEU A 138 -2.35 13.74 18.34
C LEU A 138 -2.65 14.41 19.71
N PRO A 139 -1.89 15.44 20.12
CA PRO A 139 -2.17 16.16 21.36
C PRO A 139 -3.50 16.94 21.31
N LEU A 140 -3.83 17.68 22.37
CA LEU A 140 -5.00 18.57 22.36
C LEU A 140 -4.89 19.71 21.33
N GLY A 141 -3.67 20.10 20.95
CA GLY A 141 -3.39 21.10 19.92
C GLY A 141 -3.21 20.48 18.52
N SER A 142 -2.29 21.07 17.75
CA SER A 142 -1.97 20.60 16.40
C SER A 142 -1.28 19.22 16.41
N PRO A 143 -1.60 18.34 15.44
CA PRO A 143 -0.86 17.09 15.24
C PRO A 143 0.64 17.35 15.06
N ALA A 144 1.46 16.42 15.53
CA ALA A 144 2.89 16.39 15.26
C ALA A 144 3.23 15.15 14.42
N VAL A 145 3.98 15.35 13.34
CA VAL A 145 4.42 14.28 12.44
C VAL A 145 5.95 14.29 12.41
N SER A 146 6.56 13.14 12.65
CA SER A 146 8.01 12.95 12.54
C SER A 146 8.31 11.69 11.75
N CYS A 147 9.45 11.65 11.08
CA CYS A 147 9.89 10.49 10.32
C CYS A 147 11.34 10.14 10.66
N VAL A 148 11.64 8.86 10.70
CA VAL A 148 12.99 8.33 10.83
C VAL A 148 13.22 7.34 9.69
N ILE A 149 14.35 7.48 9.01
CA ILE A 149 14.80 6.52 8.01
C ILE A 149 15.45 5.33 8.72
N LEU A 150 14.91 4.13 8.49
CA LEU A 150 15.43 2.89 9.03
C LEU A 150 16.38 2.21 8.02
N SER A 151 17.33 1.45 8.54
CA SER A 151 18.17 0.56 7.72
C SER A 151 17.48 -0.78 7.43
N GLY A 152 17.87 -1.48 6.37
CA GLY A 152 17.37 -2.83 6.07
C GLY A 152 16.05 -2.86 5.30
N GLY A 153 15.70 -1.77 4.60
CA GLY A 153 14.58 -1.76 3.68
C GLY A 153 14.77 -2.71 2.50
N ILE A 154 13.66 -3.05 1.83
CA ILE A 154 13.66 -3.92 0.65
C ILE A 154 13.28 -3.13 -0.61
N SER A 155 14.01 -3.39 -1.70
CA SER A 155 13.72 -2.82 -3.02
C SER A 155 12.58 -3.60 -3.68
N VAL A 156 11.37 -3.05 -3.62
CA VAL A 156 10.16 -3.67 -4.16
C VAL A 156 9.09 -2.63 -4.46
N SER A 157 8.28 -2.85 -5.49
CA SER A 157 7.01 -2.14 -5.69
C SER A 157 5.85 -3.13 -5.92
N SER A 158 4.63 -2.72 -5.60
CA SER A 158 3.40 -3.48 -5.82
C SER A 158 3.41 -4.87 -5.18
N ALA A 159 4.14 -5.03 -4.07
CA ALA A 159 4.09 -6.24 -3.28
C ALA A 159 2.76 -6.33 -2.51
N ILE A 160 2.44 -7.54 -2.08
CA ILE A 160 1.25 -7.83 -1.28
C ILE A 160 1.72 -8.23 0.11
N MET A 161 1.10 -7.66 1.14
CA MET A 161 1.38 -7.98 2.53
C MET A 161 0.13 -8.55 3.16
N THR A 162 0.25 -9.69 3.83
CA THR A 162 -0.84 -10.34 4.59
C THR A 162 -0.38 -10.58 6.03
N GLN A 163 -1.31 -10.46 6.97
CA GLN A 163 -1.02 -10.76 8.38
C GLN A 163 -1.16 -12.27 8.63
N THR A 164 -0.10 -12.90 9.16
CA THR A 164 -0.09 -14.33 9.51
C THR A 164 -0.37 -14.56 10.98
N ARG A 165 0.19 -13.72 11.86
CA ARG A 165 -0.03 -13.76 13.32
C ARG A 165 -0.16 -12.35 13.90
N GLU A 166 -0.42 -12.26 15.20
CA GLU A 166 -0.30 -10.98 15.89
C GLU A 166 1.11 -10.43 15.67
N LYS A 167 1.21 -9.17 15.20
CA LYS A 167 2.48 -8.48 14.92
C LYS A 167 3.39 -9.16 13.86
N GLU A 168 2.93 -10.16 13.13
CA GLU A 168 3.70 -10.84 12.08
C GLU A 168 2.98 -10.81 10.73
N PHE A 169 3.73 -10.47 9.69
CA PHE A 169 3.22 -10.31 8.33
C PHE A 169 4.15 -10.98 7.33
N VAL A 170 3.59 -11.46 6.23
CA VAL A 170 4.37 -11.97 5.10
C VAL A 170 4.18 -11.05 3.91
N VAL A 171 5.29 -10.67 3.29
CA VAL A 171 5.37 -9.90 2.05
C VAL A 171 5.70 -10.85 0.91
N VAL A 172 4.83 -10.86 -0.10
CA VAL A 172 4.98 -11.71 -1.28
C VAL A 172 4.85 -10.88 -2.55
N GLY A 173 5.63 -11.28 -3.55
CA GLY A 173 5.49 -10.80 -4.91
C GLY A 173 5.95 -9.36 -5.11
N GLY A 174 5.33 -8.67 -6.05
CA GLY A 174 5.77 -7.35 -6.51
C GLY A 174 6.89 -7.42 -7.55
N TYR A 175 7.65 -6.34 -7.67
CA TYR A 175 8.63 -6.15 -8.75
C TYR A 175 9.94 -5.57 -8.21
N HIS A 176 11.07 -6.09 -8.68
CA HIS A 176 12.40 -5.51 -8.44
C HIS A 176 12.79 -4.49 -9.51
N SER A 177 12.35 -4.71 -10.74
CA SER A 177 12.52 -3.82 -11.88
C SER A 177 11.34 -3.98 -12.83
N ASP A 178 11.27 -3.16 -13.88
CA ASP A 178 10.16 -3.20 -14.84
C ASP A 178 10.08 -4.54 -15.60
N ASN A 179 11.20 -5.24 -15.68
CA ASN A 179 11.32 -6.52 -16.39
C ASN A 179 11.51 -7.72 -15.45
N GLN A 180 11.52 -7.51 -14.14
CA GLN A 180 11.81 -8.56 -13.16
C GLN A 180 10.82 -8.55 -12.00
N LYS A 181 9.96 -9.59 -11.97
CA LYS A 181 9.11 -9.90 -10.82
C LYS A 181 9.98 -10.31 -9.62
N ARG A 182 9.49 -10.03 -8.43
CA ARG A 182 10.13 -10.39 -7.16
C ARG A 182 9.67 -11.76 -6.67
N MET A 183 10.52 -12.77 -6.81
CA MET A 183 10.16 -14.17 -6.53
C MET A 183 10.41 -14.63 -5.09
N ILE A 184 11.20 -13.87 -4.32
CA ILE A 184 11.46 -14.17 -2.90
C ILE A 184 10.32 -13.66 -2.02
N CYS A 185 10.24 -14.13 -0.77
CA CYS A 185 9.28 -13.67 0.24
C CYS A 185 10.01 -13.05 1.42
N ASN A 186 9.32 -12.23 2.21
CA ASN A 186 9.85 -11.74 3.48
C ASN A 186 8.82 -11.91 4.58
N THR A 187 9.30 -12.15 5.79
CA THR A 187 8.51 -11.97 7.00
C THR A 187 8.87 -10.62 7.63
N ILE A 188 7.83 -9.90 8.05
CA ILE A 188 7.93 -8.70 8.85
C ILE A 188 7.45 -9.03 10.26
N SER A 189 8.30 -8.79 11.25
CA SER A 189 7.97 -8.96 12.66
C SER A 189 8.00 -7.59 13.36
N LEU A 190 6.93 -7.27 14.08
CA LEU A 190 6.84 -6.09 14.93
C LEU A 190 7.07 -6.49 16.40
N ASP A 191 8.07 -5.89 17.02
CA ASP A 191 8.25 -5.87 18.47
C ASP A 191 7.93 -4.46 19.00
N ASP A 192 7.76 -4.29 20.31
CA ASP A 192 7.18 -3.09 20.94
C ASP A 192 7.90 -1.77 20.63
N ASN A 193 9.05 -1.80 19.95
CA ASN A 193 9.66 -0.62 19.31
C ASN A 193 10.45 -0.90 18.02
N LYS A 194 10.49 -2.13 17.54
CA LYS A 194 11.36 -2.57 16.45
C LYS A 194 10.55 -3.24 15.36
N ILE A 195 10.93 -2.99 14.12
CA ILE A 195 10.42 -3.71 12.97
C ILE A 195 11.62 -4.43 12.32
N GLU A 196 11.46 -5.71 12.04
CA GLU A 196 12.46 -6.52 11.36
C GLU A 196 11.87 -7.07 10.06
N ILE A 197 12.66 -7.03 8.99
CA ILE A 197 12.32 -7.60 7.69
C ILE A 197 13.34 -8.68 7.38
N VAL A 198 12.90 -9.93 7.33
CA VAL A 198 13.77 -11.10 7.11
C VAL A 198 13.32 -11.81 5.85
N GLU A 199 14.25 -12.24 5.00
CA GLU A 199 13.94 -13.09 3.84
C GLU A 199 13.50 -14.47 4.33
N THR A 200 12.43 -14.99 3.73
CA THR A 200 11.87 -16.30 4.06
C THR A 200 11.73 -17.17 2.83
N GLU A 201 11.57 -18.47 3.06
CA GLU A 201 11.46 -19.46 2.00
C GLU A 201 10.30 -19.10 1.05
N ALA A 202 10.62 -18.98 -0.24
CA ALA A 202 9.63 -18.72 -1.25
C ALA A 202 8.79 -19.98 -1.49
N PRO A 203 7.48 -19.86 -1.77
CA PRO A 203 6.68 -21.00 -2.15
C PRO A 203 7.18 -21.60 -3.47
N GLU A 204 6.84 -22.86 -3.72
CA GLU A 204 7.12 -23.48 -5.01
C GLU A 204 6.25 -22.85 -6.10
N TRP A 205 6.78 -21.84 -6.79
CA TRP A 205 6.07 -21.18 -7.87
C TRP A 205 5.89 -22.12 -9.06
N THR A 206 4.67 -22.18 -9.58
CA THR A 206 4.35 -22.93 -10.80
C THR A 206 5.13 -22.37 -12.00
N PRO A 207 5.36 -23.18 -13.06
CA PRO A 207 5.97 -22.69 -14.28
C PRO A 207 5.25 -21.47 -14.87
N ASP A 208 3.92 -21.43 -14.82
CA ASP A 208 3.15 -20.31 -15.38
C ASP A 208 3.45 -19.01 -14.63
N ILE A 209 3.49 -19.04 -13.30
CA ILE A 209 3.86 -17.87 -12.47
C ILE A 209 5.31 -17.46 -12.72
N LYS A 210 6.23 -18.42 -12.82
CA LYS A 210 7.65 -18.15 -13.08
C LYS A 210 7.85 -17.45 -14.43
N HIS A 211 7.24 -17.94 -15.50
CA HIS A 211 7.46 -17.44 -16.86
C HIS A 211 6.60 -16.24 -17.25
N CYS A 212 5.49 -15.97 -16.54
CA CYS A 212 4.67 -14.82 -16.84
C CYS A 212 5.42 -13.49 -16.55
N LYS A 213 5.18 -12.45 -17.34
CA LYS A 213 5.83 -11.15 -17.16
C LYS A 213 5.26 -10.36 -15.99
N ILE A 214 3.96 -10.49 -15.73
CA ILE A 214 3.26 -9.70 -14.71
C ILE A 214 2.44 -10.61 -13.80
N TRP A 215 2.20 -10.13 -12.60
CA TRP A 215 1.22 -10.68 -11.67
C TRP A 215 0.52 -9.53 -10.96
N PHE A 216 -0.61 -9.82 -10.37
CA PHE A 216 -1.31 -8.90 -9.50
C PHE A 216 -2.04 -9.71 -8.45
N GLY A 217 -2.55 -9.04 -7.43
CA GLY A 217 -3.23 -9.73 -6.36
C GLY A 217 -3.56 -8.81 -5.21
N SER A 218 -4.13 -9.42 -4.18
CA SER A 218 -4.47 -8.74 -2.94
C SER A 218 -4.44 -9.74 -1.78
N ASP A 219 -4.23 -9.19 -0.59
CA ASP A 219 -4.51 -9.89 0.64
C ASP A 219 -6.00 -10.26 0.72
N MET A 220 -6.29 -11.50 1.09
CA MET A 220 -7.64 -12.01 1.41
C MET A 220 -7.91 -12.00 2.93
N GLY A 221 -6.91 -11.61 3.72
CA GLY A 221 -6.87 -11.74 5.16
C GLY A 221 -6.46 -13.14 5.61
N ASN A 222 -6.18 -13.29 6.91
CA ASN A 222 -5.84 -14.56 7.56
C ASN A 222 -4.71 -15.33 6.85
N GLY A 223 -3.60 -14.65 6.54
CA GLY A 223 -2.44 -15.25 5.89
C GLY A 223 -2.69 -15.80 4.49
N SER A 224 -3.74 -15.35 3.79
CA SER A 224 -4.09 -15.86 2.45
C SER A 224 -4.01 -14.74 1.41
N ILE A 225 -3.38 -15.02 0.27
CA ILE A 225 -3.21 -14.07 -0.83
C ILE A 225 -3.83 -14.64 -2.10
N LEU A 226 -4.64 -13.84 -2.80
CA LEU A 226 -5.11 -14.12 -4.14
C LEU A 226 -4.13 -13.54 -5.16
N PHE A 227 -3.55 -14.39 -6.00
CA PHE A 227 -2.73 -14.02 -7.15
C PHE A 227 -3.48 -14.19 -8.46
N GLY A 228 -3.23 -13.31 -9.41
CA GLY A 228 -3.64 -13.40 -10.80
C GLY A 228 -2.45 -13.23 -11.73
N ILE A 229 -2.40 -14.03 -12.80
CA ILE A 229 -1.51 -13.84 -13.94
C ILE A 229 -2.35 -13.77 -15.22
N PRO A 230 -1.97 -12.96 -16.23
CA PRO A 230 -2.65 -12.96 -17.52
C PRO A 230 -2.54 -14.33 -18.18
N GLY A 231 -3.61 -14.74 -18.85
CA GLY A 231 -3.63 -15.95 -19.67
C GLY A 231 -2.74 -15.82 -20.92
N ASP A 232 -2.33 -16.96 -21.48
CA ASP A 232 -1.58 -16.97 -22.73
C ASP A 232 -2.52 -16.70 -23.91
N ASN A 233 -2.31 -15.60 -24.63
CA ASN A 233 -3.12 -15.19 -25.78
C ASN A 233 -2.88 -16.05 -27.05
N ARG A 234 -2.04 -17.09 -26.97
CA ARG A 234 -1.76 -17.98 -28.11
C ARG A 234 -2.92 -18.90 -28.48
N GLN A 235 -3.91 -19.08 -27.61
CA GLN A 235 -5.09 -19.91 -27.89
C GLN A 235 -6.36 -19.06 -27.90
N LEU A 236 -7.22 -19.27 -28.91
CA LEU A 236 -8.46 -18.49 -29.16
C LEU A 236 -9.52 -18.54 -28.04
N ALA A 237 -9.30 -19.33 -26.98
CA ALA A 237 -10.24 -19.56 -25.88
C ALA A 237 -9.57 -19.57 -24.50
N SER A 238 -8.41 -18.93 -24.32
CA SER A 238 -7.81 -18.82 -22.98
C SER A 238 -8.60 -17.87 -22.09
N ASP A 239 -8.71 -18.23 -20.81
CA ASP A 239 -9.20 -17.31 -19.79
C ASP A 239 -8.29 -16.07 -19.74
N ALA A 240 -8.89 -14.90 -19.53
CA ALA A 240 -8.13 -13.65 -19.49
C ALA A 240 -7.06 -13.65 -18.39
N ASN A 241 -7.34 -14.33 -17.27
CA ASN A 241 -6.40 -14.48 -16.15
C ASN A 241 -6.55 -15.86 -15.51
N TYR A 242 -5.43 -16.41 -15.03
CA TYR A 242 -5.39 -17.55 -14.13
C TYR A 242 -5.18 -17.09 -12.69
N PHE A 243 -5.94 -17.66 -11.75
CA PHE A 243 -5.91 -17.27 -10.35
C PHE A 243 -5.36 -18.39 -9.46
N TYR A 244 -4.58 -17.99 -8.46
CA TYR A 244 -3.95 -18.88 -7.47
C TYR A 244 -4.19 -18.33 -6.08
N ILE A 245 -4.36 -19.22 -5.09
CA ILE A 245 -4.40 -18.84 -3.68
C ILE A 245 -3.11 -19.32 -3.05
N LEU A 246 -2.31 -18.38 -2.55
CA LEU A 246 -1.15 -18.67 -1.72
C LEU A 246 -1.59 -18.60 -0.25
N LYS A 247 -1.35 -19.68 0.49
CA LYS A 247 -1.55 -19.70 1.95
C LYS A 247 -0.18 -19.61 2.62
N CYS A 248 0.04 -18.55 3.37
CA CYS A 248 1.22 -18.39 4.20
C CYS A 248 1.05 -19.23 5.46
N PRO A 249 1.95 -20.18 5.75
CA PRO A 249 1.83 -21.04 6.91
C PRO A 249 1.87 -20.22 8.20
N VAL A 250 0.99 -20.57 9.14
CA VAL A 250 1.17 -20.25 10.56
C VAL A 250 1.98 -21.42 11.10
N GLU A 251 3.29 -21.30 11.32
CA GLU A 251 3.97 -22.37 12.06
C GLU A 251 3.27 -22.45 13.43
N ASN A 252 2.66 -23.57 13.76
CA ASN A 252 2.17 -23.73 15.13
C ASN A 252 3.42 -23.90 15.98
N ASP A 253 3.70 -22.93 16.86
CA ASP A 253 4.65 -23.12 17.94
C ASP A 253 4.15 -24.34 18.73
N GLN A 254 4.87 -25.46 18.62
CA GLN A 254 4.65 -26.67 19.43
C GLN A 254 5.08 -26.42 20.87
#